data_AF-A0AAU5Q766-F1
#
_entry.id   AF-A0AAU5Q766-F1
#
_cell.length_a   1.000
_cell.length_b   1.000
_cell.length_c   1.000
_cell.angle_alpha   90.00
_cell.angle_beta   90.00
_cell.angle_gamma   90.00
#
_symmetry.space_group_name_H-M   'P 1'
#
loop_
_entity.id
_entity.type
_entity.pdbx_description
1 polymer ?
#
loop_
_entity_poly.entity_id
_entity_poly.type
_entity_poly.pdbx_seq_one_letter_code
_entity_poly.pdbx_strand_id
1 'polypeptide(L)'
;MSEQAHAPEHPAYPVGLRLAGRRVIVVGGGQVAQRRLPALIAAGADIVLVSPSATASVEAMAASGEIRWEQRRYADGDLAEAWYVLVATADATANDQVSAEAERRRIWCVRSDDATAATAWTPATGRSDGLTVAVLTGRDPRRSAAVRDAIVEGLRDGTLAARHHRTKTPGVALVGGGPGDPDLITVRGRRLLAEADVVIADRLGPRDLLDELPPHVEVIDAAKIPYGRFMAQEAINNALIEHAKAGKAVVRLKGGDPFVFGRGMEEAEALAAEGIPCTVVPGISSSISVPGAAGIPVTHRGVAHEFTVVSGHVAPDDERSLADWTALARLRGTLVVLMGVDKIGAIAQTLIAGGRDPRTPVALVQEGTTAAQRRVDATLATVAQTVIAESVRPPAVIVIGEVVAIGTPPA
;
A
#
# COMPACT_ATOMS: atom_id res chain seq x y z
N MET A 1 2.88 -47.95 -34.69
CA MET A 1 2.76 -46.93 -33.62
C MET A 1 3.84 -45.90 -33.89
N SER A 2 3.48 -44.78 -34.51
CA SER A 2 4.44 -43.74 -34.91
C SER A 2 4.79 -42.90 -33.69
N GLU A 3 6.05 -42.95 -33.32
CA GLU A 3 6.69 -42.12 -32.31
C GLU A 3 6.66 -40.67 -32.81
N GLN A 4 5.78 -39.83 -32.22
CA GLN A 4 5.84 -38.39 -32.43
C GLN A 4 7.07 -37.89 -31.67
N ALA A 5 8.17 -37.69 -32.41
CA ALA A 5 9.35 -37.01 -31.92
C ALA A 5 8.93 -35.64 -31.34
N HIS A 6 9.04 -35.50 -30.02
CA HIS A 6 8.81 -34.26 -29.31
C HIS A 6 9.97 -33.32 -29.66
N ALA A 7 9.80 -32.47 -30.67
CA ALA A 7 10.77 -31.45 -31.01
C ALA A 7 11.02 -30.56 -29.77
N PRO A 8 12.27 -30.18 -29.47
CA PRO A 8 12.55 -29.32 -28.33
C PRO A 8 11.86 -27.96 -28.52
N GLU A 9 10.88 -27.64 -27.68
CA GLU A 9 10.27 -26.30 -27.63
C GLU A 9 11.30 -25.32 -27.08
N HIS A 10 11.88 -24.52 -27.96
CA HIS A 10 12.71 -23.39 -27.54
C HIS A 10 11.84 -22.30 -26.90
N PRO A 11 12.29 -21.68 -25.79
CA PRO A 11 11.54 -20.60 -25.17
C PRO A 11 11.43 -19.39 -26.11
N ALA A 12 10.31 -18.68 -26.05
CA ALA A 12 10.12 -17.43 -26.78
C ALA A 12 11.19 -16.40 -26.37
N TYR A 13 11.75 -15.70 -27.36
CA TYR A 13 12.66 -14.59 -27.10
C TYR A 13 11.86 -13.33 -26.74
N PRO A 14 11.96 -12.79 -25.51
CA PRO A 14 11.16 -11.64 -25.10
C PRO A 14 11.68 -10.36 -25.76
N VAL A 15 10.83 -9.71 -26.56
CA VAL A 15 11.11 -8.42 -27.18
C VAL A 15 9.90 -7.50 -27.06
N GLY A 16 10.14 -6.21 -26.80
CA GLY A 16 9.11 -5.18 -26.85
C GLY A 16 8.97 -4.61 -28.25
N LEU A 17 7.75 -4.59 -28.80
CA LEU A 17 7.46 -4.01 -30.10
C LEU A 17 7.05 -2.53 -29.98
N ARG A 18 7.66 -1.67 -30.81
CA ARG A 18 7.22 -0.27 -30.97
C ARG A 18 6.26 -0.16 -32.15
N LEU A 19 4.96 -0.16 -31.86
CA LEU A 19 3.91 -0.17 -32.88
C LEU A 19 3.40 1.22 -33.29
N ALA A 20 3.90 2.30 -32.67
CA ALA A 20 3.49 3.67 -33.00
C ALA A 20 3.58 3.95 -34.51
N GLY A 21 2.44 4.21 -35.16
CA GLY A 21 2.30 4.47 -36.59
C GLY A 21 2.57 3.25 -37.49
N ARG A 22 2.77 2.05 -36.94
CA ARG A 22 3.00 0.82 -37.70
C ARG A 22 1.67 0.16 -38.02
N ARG A 23 1.53 -0.31 -39.26
CA ARG A 23 0.35 -1.04 -39.73
C ARG A 23 0.23 -2.38 -39.01
N VAL A 24 -0.91 -2.60 -38.36
CA VAL A 24 -1.28 -3.84 -37.67
C VAL A 24 -2.60 -4.35 -38.20
N ILE A 25 -2.65 -5.62 -38.60
CA ILE A 25 -3.88 -6.27 -39.08
C ILE A 25 -4.50 -7.05 -37.93
N VAL A 26 -5.81 -6.91 -37.74
CA VAL A 26 -6.60 -7.75 -36.82
C VAL A 26 -7.63 -8.50 -37.65
N VAL A 27 -7.61 -9.83 -37.61
CA VAL A 27 -8.55 -10.67 -38.37
C VAL A 27 -9.61 -11.22 -37.41
N GLY A 28 -10.86 -10.82 -37.62
CA GLY A 28 -11.99 -11.17 -36.76
C GLY A 28 -12.36 -10.07 -35.74
N GLY A 29 -13.64 -9.70 -35.68
CA GLY A 29 -14.17 -8.62 -34.83
C GLY A 29 -14.90 -9.09 -33.56
N GLY A 30 -14.68 -10.34 -33.13
CA GLY A 30 -15.36 -10.96 -31.99
C GLY A 30 -14.85 -10.50 -30.61
N GLN A 31 -15.30 -11.20 -29.57
CA GLN A 31 -14.92 -10.92 -28.17
C GLN A 31 -13.40 -10.97 -27.92
N VAL A 32 -12.69 -11.83 -28.65
CA VAL A 32 -11.23 -11.94 -28.54
C VAL A 32 -10.56 -10.65 -29.03
N ALA A 33 -10.94 -10.14 -30.21
CA ALA A 33 -10.44 -8.87 -30.72
C ALA A 33 -10.81 -7.70 -29.80
N GLN A 34 -12.06 -7.65 -29.32
CA GLN A 34 -12.52 -6.64 -28.35
C GLN A 34 -11.60 -6.52 -27.14
N ARG A 35 -11.08 -7.63 -26.61
CA ARG A 35 -10.17 -7.64 -25.46
C ARG A 35 -8.72 -7.26 -25.80
N ARG A 36 -8.30 -7.42 -27.06
CA ARG A 36 -6.90 -7.23 -27.50
C ARG A 36 -6.65 -5.87 -28.15
N LEU A 37 -7.66 -5.30 -28.82
CA LEU A 37 -7.59 -4.00 -29.48
C LEU A 37 -7.13 -2.85 -28.57
N PRO A 38 -7.63 -2.70 -27.32
CA PRO A 38 -7.21 -1.59 -26.46
C PRO A 38 -5.69 -1.52 -26.23
N ALA A 39 -5.01 -2.67 -26.14
CA ALA A 39 -3.56 -2.72 -25.95
C ALA A 39 -2.79 -2.28 -27.21
N LEU A 40 -3.30 -2.61 -28.41
CA LEU A 40 -2.72 -2.18 -29.68
C LEU A 40 -2.95 -0.67 -29.91
N ILE A 41 -4.14 -0.17 -29.57
CA ILE A 41 -4.49 1.25 -29.63
C ILE A 41 -3.58 2.05 -28.69
N ALA A 42 -3.43 1.60 -27.43
CA ALA A 42 -2.54 2.22 -26.45
C ALA A 42 -1.04 2.16 -26.85
N ALA A 43 -0.66 1.26 -27.75
CA ALA A 43 0.68 1.19 -28.34
C ALA A 43 0.87 2.10 -29.57
N GLY A 44 -0.19 2.80 -30.00
CA GLY A 44 -0.20 3.72 -31.13
C GLY A 44 -0.21 3.05 -32.50
N ALA A 45 -0.67 1.80 -32.59
CA ALA A 45 -0.73 1.06 -33.85
C ALA A 45 -1.71 1.70 -34.86
N ASP A 46 -1.38 1.67 -36.15
CA ASP A 46 -2.32 1.93 -37.24
C ASP A 46 -3.07 0.62 -37.55
N ILE A 47 -4.24 0.46 -36.92
CA ILE A 47 -4.97 -0.80 -36.90
C ILE A 47 -5.96 -0.87 -38.05
N VAL A 48 -5.90 -1.97 -38.81
CA VAL A 48 -6.92 -2.38 -39.77
C VAL A 48 -7.57 -3.68 -39.30
N LEU A 49 -8.84 -3.61 -38.94
CA LEU A 49 -9.68 -4.76 -38.65
C LEU A 49 -10.26 -5.31 -39.97
N VAL A 50 -10.00 -6.59 -40.27
CA VAL A 50 -10.62 -7.32 -41.38
C VAL A 50 -11.59 -8.34 -40.80
N SER A 51 -12.88 -8.07 -40.91
CA SER A 51 -13.92 -8.97 -40.39
C SER A 51 -15.29 -8.66 -41.02
N PRO A 52 -16.09 -9.65 -41.41
CA PRO A 52 -17.44 -9.41 -41.96
C PRO A 52 -18.41 -8.84 -40.92
N SER A 53 -18.16 -9.09 -39.63
CA SER A 53 -18.96 -8.61 -38.50
C SER A 53 -18.07 -8.27 -37.31
N ALA A 54 -18.54 -7.39 -36.43
CA ALA A 54 -17.86 -7.04 -35.20
C ALA A 54 -18.84 -6.98 -34.03
N THR A 55 -18.31 -7.03 -32.81
CA THR A 55 -19.12 -6.74 -31.61
C THR A 55 -19.41 -5.25 -31.52
N ALA A 56 -20.50 -4.85 -30.87
CA ALA A 56 -20.86 -3.43 -30.72
C ALA A 56 -19.74 -2.56 -30.13
N SER A 57 -18.92 -3.12 -29.23
CA SER A 57 -17.76 -2.42 -28.67
C SER A 57 -16.65 -2.18 -29.70
N VAL A 58 -16.45 -3.10 -30.63
CA VAL A 58 -15.45 -2.97 -31.70
C VAL A 58 -15.96 -2.05 -32.82
N GLU A 59 -17.26 -2.11 -33.12
CA GLU A 59 -17.93 -1.16 -34.02
C GLU A 59 -17.80 0.28 -33.50
N ALA A 60 -17.97 0.49 -32.20
CA ALA A 60 -17.79 1.79 -31.57
C ALA A 60 -16.35 2.33 -31.73
N MET A 61 -15.32 1.47 -31.61
CA MET A 61 -13.92 1.84 -31.85
C MET A 61 -13.66 2.24 -33.31
N ALA A 62 -14.35 1.58 -34.26
CA ALA A 62 -14.25 1.96 -35.67
C ALA A 62 -14.96 3.30 -35.93
N ALA A 63 -16.14 3.51 -35.33
CA ALA A 63 -16.92 4.74 -35.47
C ALA A 63 -16.22 5.97 -34.85
N SER A 64 -15.45 5.79 -33.77
CA SER A 64 -14.62 6.83 -33.16
C SER A 64 -13.33 7.13 -33.94
N GLY A 65 -13.00 6.33 -34.95
CA GLY A 65 -11.78 6.47 -35.75
C GLY A 65 -10.52 5.89 -35.08
N GLU A 66 -10.66 5.13 -33.98
CA GLU A 66 -9.53 4.47 -33.32
C GLU A 66 -8.95 3.31 -34.15
N ILE A 67 -9.78 2.70 -35.01
CA ILE A 67 -9.39 1.63 -35.92
C ILE A 67 -10.05 1.83 -37.29
N ARG A 68 -9.43 1.31 -38.35
CA ARG A 68 -10.08 1.17 -39.68
C ARG A 68 -10.73 -0.19 -39.78
N TRP A 69 -11.98 -0.26 -40.21
CA TRP A 69 -12.70 -1.52 -40.36
C TRP A 69 -13.03 -1.83 -41.82
N GLU A 70 -12.43 -2.91 -42.32
CA GLU A 70 -12.74 -3.55 -43.59
C GLU A 70 -13.80 -4.63 -43.36
N GLN A 71 -15.06 -4.31 -43.65
CA GLN A 71 -16.20 -5.19 -43.37
C GLN A 71 -16.34 -6.32 -44.40
N ARG A 72 -15.35 -7.22 -44.42
CA ARG A 72 -15.27 -8.36 -45.34
C ARG A 72 -14.47 -9.49 -44.72
N ARG A 73 -14.48 -10.65 -45.39
CA ARG A 73 -13.58 -11.75 -45.06
C ARG A 73 -12.14 -11.43 -45.46
N TYR A 74 -11.21 -12.11 -44.80
CA TYR A 74 -9.79 -12.07 -45.13
C TYR A 74 -9.55 -12.57 -46.56
N ALA A 75 -8.60 -11.96 -47.25
CA ALA A 75 -8.10 -12.40 -48.54
C ALA A 75 -6.57 -12.32 -48.57
N ASP A 76 -5.94 -13.22 -49.35
CA ASP A 76 -4.49 -13.18 -49.56
C ASP A 76 -4.09 -11.82 -50.15
N GLY A 77 -3.11 -11.16 -49.54
CA GLY A 77 -2.73 -9.78 -49.86
C GLY A 77 -3.03 -8.77 -48.75
N ASP A 78 -3.96 -9.09 -47.84
CA ASP A 78 -4.37 -8.17 -46.77
C ASP A 78 -3.24 -7.81 -45.79
N LEU A 79 -2.21 -8.65 -45.70
CA LEU A 79 -1.03 -8.41 -44.87
C LEU A 79 0.03 -7.55 -45.56
N ALA A 80 -0.25 -6.99 -46.73
CA ALA A 80 0.66 -6.06 -47.39
C ALA A 80 1.07 -4.92 -46.43
N GLU A 81 2.38 -4.72 -46.30
CA GLU A 81 3.00 -3.68 -45.45
C GLU A 81 2.71 -3.78 -43.95
N ALA A 82 2.09 -4.86 -43.50
CA ALA A 82 1.83 -5.09 -42.08
C ALA A 82 3.11 -5.50 -41.35
N TRP A 83 3.25 -5.03 -40.12
CA TRP A 83 4.37 -5.40 -39.23
C TRP A 83 3.99 -6.53 -38.28
N TYR A 84 2.70 -6.64 -38.00
CA TYR A 84 2.14 -7.53 -37.01
C TYR A 84 0.70 -7.88 -37.40
N VAL A 85 0.30 -9.13 -37.18
CA VAL A 85 -1.08 -9.59 -37.36
C VAL A 85 -1.57 -10.31 -36.12
N LEU A 86 -2.81 -9.99 -35.71
CA LEU A 86 -3.55 -10.68 -34.67
C LEU A 86 -4.72 -11.43 -35.29
N VAL A 87 -4.67 -12.75 -35.20
CA VAL A 87 -5.73 -13.66 -35.64
C VAL A 87 -6.67 -13.93 -34.46
N ALA A 88 -7.91 -13.50 -34.60
CA ALA A 88 -8.95 -13.52 -33.56
C ALA A 88 -10.32 -13.93 -34.13
N THR A 89 -10.34 -14.85 -35.11
CA THR A 89 -11.54 -15.42 -35.71
C THR A 89 -11.67 -16.92 -35.43
N ALA A 90 -12.90 -17.43 -35.50
CA ALA A 90 -13.22 -18.86 -35.37
C ALA A 90 -13.13 -19.60 -36.72
N ASP A 91 -12.87 -18.89 -37.82
CA ASP A 91 -12.69 -19.48 -39.15
C ASP A 91 -11.28 -20.07 -39.29
N ALA A 92 -11.16 -21.38 -39.11
CA ALA A 92 -9.88 -22.09 -39.20
C ALA A 92 -9.19 -21.94 -40.56
N THR A 93 -9.97 -21.88 -41.65
CA THR A 93 -9.40 -21.75 -43.00
C THR A 93 -8.78 -20.37 -43.18
N ALA A 94 -9.46 -19.32 -42.72
CA ALA A 94 -8.91 -17.97 -42.70
C ALA A 94 -7.66 -17.88 -41.80
N ASN A 95 -7.68 -18.50 -40.61
CA ASN A 95 -6.55 -18.48 -39.69
C ASN A 95 -5.28 -19.08 -40.32
N ASP A 96 -5.42 -20.21 -41.01
CA ASP A 96 -4.29 -20.88 -41.66
C ASP A 96 -3.78 -20.11 -42.87
N GLN A 97 -4.67 -19.48 -43.64
CA GLN A 97 -4.30 -18.57 -44.72
C GLN A 97 -3.49 -17.37 -44.20
N VAL A 98 -3.94 -16.75 -43.11
CA VAL A 98 -3.25 -15.62 -42.46
C VAL A 98 -1.87 -16.05 -41.97
N SER A 99 -1.76 -17.18 -41.26
CA SER A 99 -0.47 -17.72 -40.82
C SER A 99 0.49 -17.98 -41.98
N ALA A 100 0.01 -18.62 -43.04
CA ALA A 100 0.82 -18.93 -44.21
C ALA A 100 1.30 -17.67 -44.92
N GLU A 101 0.45 -16.65 -45.08
CA GLU A 101 0.85 -15.37 -45.68
C GLU A 101 1.82 -14.60 -44.78
N ALA A 102 1.56 -14.56 -43.47
CA ALA A 102 2.42 -13.88 -42.51
C ALA A 102 3.84 -14.46 -42.55
N GLU A 103 3.98 -15.78 -42.60
CA GLU A 103 5.27 -16.47 -42.72
C GLU A 103 5.99 -16.10 -44.02
N ARG A 104 5.31 -16.21 -45.18
CA ARG A 104 5.89 -15.85 -46.49
C ARG A 104 6.37 -14.40 -46.54
N ARG A 105 5.69 -13.49 -45.83
CA ARG A 105 6.01 -12.06 -45.79
C ARG A 105 6.94 -11.67 -44.64
N ARG A 106 7.27 -12.59 -43.73
CA ARG A 106 8.09 -12.35 -42.51
C ARG A 106 7.41 -11.36 -41.55
N ILE A 107 6.13 -11.57 -41.30
CA ILE A 107 5.29 -10.76 -40.42
C ILE A 107 5.04 -11.56 -39.12
N TRP A 108 5.18 -10.91 -37.97
CA TRP A 108 4.86 -11.55 -36.70
C TRP A 108 3.36 -11.81 -36.58
N CYS A 109 2.99 -13.07 -36.43
CA CYS A 109 1.61 -13.54 -36.37
C CYS A 109 1.30 -14.08 -34.98
N VAL A 110 0.28 -13.50 -34.34
CA VAL A 110 -0.28 -13.99 -33.09
C VAL A 110 -1.63 -14.62 -33.36
N ARG A 111 -1.79 -15.86 -32.92
CA ARG A 111 -3.04 -16.61 -33.01
C ARG A 111 -3.69 -16.75 -31.65
N SER A 112 -5.00 -16.51 -31.61
CA SER A 112 -5.81 -16.67 -30.40
C SER A 112 -6.41 -18.07 -30.26
N ASP A 113 -6.49 -18.82 -31.35
CA ASP A 113 -7.04 -20.17 -31.43
C ASP A 113 -5.98 -21.25 -31.22
N ASP A 114 -4.79 -21.07 -31.79
CA ASP A 114 -3.68 -22.02 -31.71
C ASP A 114 -2.34 -21.31 -31.51
N ALA A 115 -1.81 -21.39 -30.29
CA ALA A 115 -0.53 -20.80 -29.94
C ALA A 115 0.67 -21.48 -30.61
N THR A 116 0.54 -22.70 -31.14
CA THR A 116 1.64 -23.46 -31.76
C THR A 116 1.86 -23.06 -33.23
N ALA A 117 0.81 -22.58 -33.89
CA ALA A 117 0.85 -22.05 -35.25
C ALA A 117 1.12 -20.53 -35.30
N ALA A 118 1.47 -19.93 -34.16
CA ALA A 118 1.83 -18.52 -34.03
C ALA A 118 3.36 -18.33 -34.10
N THR A 119 3.80 -17.24 -34.73
CA THR A 119 5.24 -16.87 -34.74
C THR A 119 5.59 -15.86 -33.64
N ALA A 120 4.58 -15.30 -32.98
CA ALA A 120 4.74 -14.46 -31.79
C ALA A 120 3.67 -14.79 -30.74
N TRP A 121 3.95 -14.46 -29.48
CA TRP A 121 3.01 -14.58 -28.38
C TRP A 121 2.81 -13.23 -27.70
N THR A 122 1.56 -12.89 -27.38
CA THR A 122 1.27 -11.73 -26.55
C THR A 122 1.34 -12.15 -25.07
N PRO A 123 2.32 -11.66 -24.28
CA PRO A 123 2.41 -11.98 -22.86
C PRO A 123 1.20 -11.51 -22.06
N ALA A 124 1.04 -12.05 -20.86
CA ALA A 124 0.25 -11.37 -19.84
C ALA A 124 1.00 -10.09 -19.44
N THR A 125 0.40 -8.93 -19.68
CA THR A 125 1.03 -7.64 -19.40
C THR A 125 0.33 -6.89 -18.29
N GLY A 126 1.11 -6.18 -17.48
CA GLY A 126 0.65 -5.33 -16.40
C GLY A 126 1.46 -4.04 -16.38
N ARG A 127 0.88 -2.99 -15.81
CA ARG A 127 1.57 -1.72 -15.62
C ARG A 127 1.42 -1.24 -14.18
N SER A 128 2.52 -0.75 -13.61
CA SER A 128 2.57 -0.09 -12.31
C SER A 128 3.64 0.99 -12.36
N ASP A 129 3.31 2.22 -11.96
CA ASP A 129 4.25 3.36 -11.87
C ASP A 129 5.19 3.54 -13.08
N GLY A 130 4.66 3.37 -14.30
CA GLY A 130 5.43 3.50 -15.55
C GLY A 130 6.28 2.27 -15.93
N LEU A 131 6.38 1.26 -15.06
CA LEU A 131 6.93 -0.05 -15.41
C LEU A 131 5.91 -0.86 -16.20
N THR A 132 6.39 -1.58 -17.21
CA THR A 132 5.61 -2.63 -17.90
C THR A 132 6.16 -3.99 -17.50
N VAL A 133 5.31 -4.80 -16.88
CA VAL A 133 5.57 -6.20 -16.57
C VAL A 133 4.99 -7.04 -17.69
N ALA A 134 5.78 -7.94 -18.25
CA ALA A 134 5.35 -8.90 -19.26
C ALA A 134 5.75 -10.31 -18.81
N VAL A 135 4.77 -11.18 -18.64
CA VAL A 135 4.97 -12.57 -18.21
C VAL A 135 4.65 -13.50 -19.36
N LEU A 136 5.65 -14.30 -19.75
CA LEU A 136 5.54 -15.39 -20.71
C LEU A 136 5.76 -16.70 -19.98
N THR A 137 4.71 -17.52 -19.84
CA THR A 137 4.83 -18.88 -19.30
C THR A 137 4.34 -19.88 -20.32
N GLY A 138 5.20 -20.29 -21.27
CA GLY A 138 4.93 -21.38 -22.22
C GLY A 138 3.44 -21.55 -22.60
N ARG A 139 2.90 -22.75 -22.39
CA ARG A 139 1.49 -23.09 -22.70
C ARG A 139 0.51 -22.90 -21.52
N ASP A 140 0.75 -21.97 -20.58
CA ASP A 140 -0.15 -21.72 -19.44
C ASP A 140 -0.56 -20.23 -19.30
N PRO A 141 -1.57 -19.78 -20.05
CA PRO A 141 -2.01 -18.38 -20.01
C PRO A 141 -2.59 -17.95 -18.64
N ARG A 142 -3.20 -18.88 -17.89
CA ARG A 142 -3.79 -18.57 -16.57
C ARG A 142 -2.70 -18.33 -15.54
N ARG A 143 -1.64 -19.14 -15.54
CA ARG A 143 -0.49 -18.91 -14.68
C ARG A 143 0.27 -17.65 -15.06
N SER A 144 0.45 -17.35 -16.35
CA SER A 144 1.00 -16.06 -16.81
C SER A 144 0.22 -14.88 -16.22
N ALA A 145 -1.11 -14.93 -16.30
CA ALA A 145 -1.97 -13.88 -15.75
C ALA A 145 -1.84 -13.77 -14.23
N ALA A 146 -1.90 -14.88 -13.49
CA ALA A 146 -1.77 -14.90 -12.04
C ALA A 146 -0.42 -14.37 -11.55
N VAL A 147 0.69 -14.76 -12.20
CA VAL A 147 2.02 -14.25 -11.88
C VAL A 147 2.12 -12.76 -12.21
N ARG A 148 1.59 -12.31 -13.35
CA ARG A 148 1.52 -10.89 -13.70
C ARG A 148 0.72 -10.10 -12.67
N ASP A 149 -0.43 -10.63 -12.24
CA ASP A 149 -1.30 -10.00 -11.24
C ASP A 149 -0.56 -9.87 -9.91
N ALA A 150 0.07 -10.95 -9.42
CA ALA A 150 0.88 -10.93 -8.20
C ALA A 150 2.05 -9.94 -8.28
N ILE A 151 2.74 -9.83 -9.43
CA ILE A 151 3.82 -8.85 -9.59
C ILE A 151 3.27 -7.42 -9.57
N VAL A 152 2.17 -7.16 -10.28
CA VAL A 152 1.56 -5.83 -10.31
C VAL A 152 1.02 -5.43 -8.94
N GLU A 153 0.41 -6.38 -8.21
CA GLU A 153 -0.07 -6.19 -6.85
C GLU A 153 1.09 -5.91 -5.90
N GLY A 154 2.15 -6.72 -5.96
CA GLY A 154 3.34 -6.50 -5.14
C GLY A 154 4.04 -5.17 -5.41
N LEU A 155 4.04 -4.71 -6.66
CA LEU A 155 4.55 -3.37 -7.01
C LEU A 155 3.65 -2.24 -6.48
N ARG A 156 2.34 -2.48 -6.31
CA ARG A 156 1.37 -1.49 -5.82
C ARG A 156 1.33 -1.40 -4.31
N ASP A 157 1.38 -2.54 -3.62
CA ASP A 157 1.37 -2.62 -2.16
C ASP A 157 2.75 -2.39 -1.53
N GLY A 158 3.81 -2.44 -2.35
CA GLY A 158 5.19 -2.17 -1.95
C GLY A 158 5.96 -3.41 -1.48
N THR A 159 5.39 -4.62 -1.56
CA THR A 159 6.09 -5.88 -1.26
C THR A 159 7.14 -6.23 -2.32
N LEU A 160 6.98 -5.74 -3.56
CA LEU A 160 8.00 -5.76 -4.60
C LEU A 160 8.57 -4.37 -4.79
N ALA A 161 9.81 -4.16 -4.36
CA ALA A 161 10.52 -2.91 -4.54
C ALA A 161 11.22 -2.86 -5.91
N ALA A 162 10.80 -1.94 -6.78
CA ALA A 162 11.53 -1.59 -8.00
C ALA A 162 11.91 -0.10 -7.95
N ARG A 163 13.12 0.20 -7.45
CA ARG A 163 13.56 1.60 -7.25
C ARG A 163 13.54 2.40 -8.55
N HIS A 164 12.84 3.53 -8.53
CA HIS A 164 13.02 4.59 -9.52
C HIS A 164 14.39 5.26 -9.34
N HIS A 165 15.39 4.84 -10.12
CA HIS A 165 16.71 5.49 -10.13
C HIS A 165 16.69 6.92 -10.71
N ARG A 166 15.61 7.33 -11.39
CA ARG A 166 15.65 8.50 -12.30
C ARG A 166 14.90 9.75 -11.87
N THR A 167 14.16 9.74 -10.77
CA THR A 167 13.51 10.94 -10.22
C THR A 167 13.35 10.79 -8.71
N LYS A 168 14.44 11.02 -7.95
CA LYS A 168 14.32 11.22 -6.51
C LYS A 168 13.47 12.49 -6.33
N THR A 169 12.36 12.42 -5.61
CA THR A 169 11.72 13.63 -5.10
C THR A 169 12.48 14.00 -3.83
N PRO A 170 13.37 15.00 -3.86
CA PRO A 170 14.10 15.42 -2.67
C PRO A 170 13.10 15.93 -1.63
N GLY A 171 13.31 15.54 -0.37
CA GLY A 171 12.44 15.92 0.73
C GLY A 171 12.39 14.89 1.84
N VAL A 172 11.53 15.17 2.82
CA VAL A 172 11.30 14.32 3.97
C VAL A 172 9.87 13.78 3.93
N ALA A 173 9.70 12.50 4.20
CA ALA A 173 8.39 11.89 4.45
C ALA A 173 8.22 11.57 5.93
N LEU A 174 7.26 12.22 6.60
CA LEU A 174 6.81 11.84 7.94
C LEU A 174 5.80 10.70 7.80
N VAL A 175 6.19 9.49 8.15
CA VAL A 175 5.38 8.27 7.93
C VAL A 175 4.92 7.70 9.25
N GLY A 176 3.60 7.56 9.42
CA GLY A 176 3.02 6.79 10.51
C GLY A 176 3.17 5.29 10.26
N GLY A 177 3.94 4.63 11.12
CA GLY A 177 4.20 3.19 11.08
C GLY A 177 3.08 2.35 11.67
N GLY A 178 2.08 2.95 12.32
CA GLY A 178 1.03 2.20 13.01
C GLY A 178 1.44 1.78 14.44
N PRO A 179 0.57 1.07 15.15
CA PRO A 179 0.68 0.86 16.60
C PRO A 179 1.72 -0.18 17.04
N GLY A 180 2.22 -1.02 16.13
CA GLY A 180 3.18 -2.08 16.45
C GLY A 180 3.29 -3.13 15.36
N ASP A 181 2.17 -3.74 14.96
CA ASP A 181 2.13 -4.72 13.88
C ASP A 181 2.60 -4.09 12.54
N PRO A 182 3.64 -4.64 11.87
CA PRO A 182 4.15 -4.12 10.61
C PRO A 182 3.12 -4.11 9.47
N ASP A 183 2.08 -4.94 9.52
CA ASP A 183 1.02 -4.97 8.51
C ASP A 183 -0.01 -3.85 8.68
N LEU A 184 0.04 -3.12 9.81
CA LEU A 184 -0.79 -1.93 10.03
C LEU A 184 -0.15 -0.63 9.49
N ILE A 185 1.02 -0.70 8.85
CA ILE A 185 1.51 0.41 8.03
C ILE A 185 0.63 0.60 6.79
N THR A 186 0.45 1.84 6.35
CA THR A 186 -0.25 2.10 5.09
C THR A 186 0.60 1.69 3.88
N VAL A 187 -0.06 1.34 2.78
CA VAL A 187 0.61 1.06 1.48
C VAL A 187 1.55 2.19 1.06
N ARG A 188 1.11 3.45 1.25
CA ARG A 188 1.95 4.63 0.95
C ARG A 188 3.18 4.70 1.85
N GLY A 189 3.03 4.37 3.13
CA GLY A 189 4.15 4.32 4.07
C GLY A 189 5.18 3.25 3.69
N ARG A 190 4.72 2.04 3.37
CA ARG A 190 5.56 0.92 2.93
C ARG A 190 6.34 1.27 1.64
N ARG A 191 5.68 1.87 0.66
CA ARG A 191 6.34 2.32 -0.59
C ARG A 191 7.44 3.35 -0.33
N LEU A 192 7.20 4.36 0.51
CA LEU A 192 8.20 5.38 0.82
C LEU A 192 9.38 4.81 1.62
N LEU A 193 9.15 3.84 2.52
CA LEU A 193 10.23 3.13 3.21
C LEU A 193 11.13 2.36 2.23
N ALA A 194 10.55 1.66 1.25
CA ALA A 194 11.30 0.91 0.24
C ALA A 194 12.18 1.82 -0.65
N GLU A 195 11.73 3.05 -0.89
CA GLU A 195 12.40 4.07 -1.70
C GLU A 195 13.42 4.91 -0.91
N ALA A 196 13.43 4.84 0.42
CA ALA A 196 14.24 5.69 1.28
C ALA A 196 15.76 5.48 1.06
N ASP A 197 16.52 6.57 1.15
CA ASP A 197 17.97 6.51 1.33
C ASP A 197 18.32 6.47 2.83
N VAL A 198 17.54 7.17 3.66
CA VAL A 198 17.70 7.24 5.12
C VAL A 198 16.35 7.06 5.80
N VAL A 199 16.31 6.24 6.84
CA VAL A 199 15.15 6.09 7.73
C VAL A 199 15.55 6.53 9.14
N ILE A 200 14.93 7.59 9.64
CA ILE A 200 15.06 8.05 11.03
C ILE A 200 13.84 7.54 11.81
N ALA A 201 14.04 6.61 12.73
CA ALA A 201 12.95 5.92 13.44
C ALA A 201 12.98 6.18 14.95
N ASP A 202 11.79 6.27 15.56
CA ASP A 202 11.65 6.30 17.01
C ASP A 202 11.62 4.90 17.62
N ARG A 203 11.88 4.83 18.94
CA ARG A 203 11.74 3.59 19.73
C ARG A 203 10.34 2.98 19.66
N LEU A 204 9.30 3.81 19.49
CA LEU A 204 7.88 3.43 19.51
C LEU A 204 7.34 3.00 18.14
N GLY A 205 8.15 3.06 17.08
CA GLY A 205 7.75 2.56 15.76
C GLY A 205 7.82 1.03 15.66
N PRO A 206 7.11 0.42 14.70
CA PRO A 206 7.25 -1.01 14.38
C PRO A 206 8.69 -1.31 13.95
N ARG A 207 9.46 -1.91 14.85
CA ARG A 207 10.89 -2.21 14.59
C ARG A 207 11.07 -3.25 13.50
N ASP A 208 10.12 -4.17 13.38
CA ASP A 208 10.12 -5.23 12.38
C ASP A 208 10.13 -4.64 10.95
N LEU A 209 9.53 -3.46 10.74
CA LEU A 209 9.63 -2.75 9.45
C LEU A 209 11.05 -2.29 9.11
N LEU A 210 11.91 -2.08 10.12
CA LEU A 210 13.31 -1.71 9.89
C LEU A 210 14.14 -2.92 9.45
N ASP A 211 13.79 -4.12 9.88
CA ASP A 211 14.47 -5.36 9.50
C ASP A 211 14.18 -5.75 8.03
N GLU A 212 13.04 -5.32 7.50
CA GLU A 212 12.67 -5.49 6.08
C GLU A 212 13.37 -4.48 5.15
N LEU A 213 14.06 -3.47 5.69
CA LEU A 213 14.69 -2.44 4.87
C LEU A 213 15.86 -3.00 4.07
N PRO A 214 16.03 -2.54 2.82
CA PRO A 214 17.19 -2.94 2.02
C PRO A 214 18.53 -2.59 2.69
N PRO A 215 19.60 -3.41 2.53
CA PRO A 215 20.87 -3.25 3.26
C PRO A 215 21.62 -1.92 3.06
N HIS A 216 21.24 -1.14 2.05
CA HIS A 216 21.88 0.13 1.72
C HIS A 216 21.11 1.34 2.28
N VAL A 217 19.95 1.12 2.91
CA VAL A 217 19.22 2.16 3.62
C VAL A 217 19.94 2.45 4.93
N GLU A 218 20.28 3.71 5.15
CA GLU A 218 20.86 4.15 6.41
C GLU A 218 19.76 4.27 7.47
N VAL A 219 19.85 3.51 8.56
CA VAL A 219 18.87 3.54 9.66
C VAL A 219 19.44 4.29 10.86
N ILE A 220 18.75 5.36 11.26
CA ILE A 220 19.12 6.21 12.38
C ILE A 220 18.08 6.05 13.50
N ASP A 221 18.51 5.50 14.62
CA ASP A 221 17.70 5.40 15.83
C ASP A 221 17.68 6.75 16.54
N ALA A 222 16.52 7.41 16.54
CA ALA A 222 16.32 8.70 17.18
C ALA A 222 16.62 8.68 18.69
N ALA A 223 16.50 7.52 19.35
CA ALA A 223 16.79 7.37 20.77
C ALA A 223 18.29 7.25 21.10
N LYS A 224 19.16 7.06 20.09
CA LYS A 224 20.62 7.00 20.25
C LYS A 224 21.31 8.34 19.93
N ILE A 225 20.54 9.36 19.54
CA ILE A 225 21.07 10.69 19.26
C ILE A 225 21.48 11.35 20.60
N PRO A 226 22.76 11.70 20.78
CA PRO A 226 23.34 11.90 22.12
C PRO A 226 23.04 13.28 22.72
N TYR A 227 21.82 13.55 23.20
CA TYR A 227 21.54 14.76 24.00
C TYR A 227 20.30 14.59 24.93
N GLY A 228 20.11 15.48 25.93
CA GLY A 228 18.95 15.45 26.84
C GLY A 228 17.59 15.64 26.12
N ARG A 229 16.45 15.32 26.77
CA ARG A 229 15.11 15.24 26.12
C ARG A 229 14.69 16.43 25.23
N PHE A 230 15.02 17.68 25.61
CA PHE A 230 14.73 18.86 24.77
C PHE A 230 15.66 18.95 23.55
N MET A 231 16.95 18.75 23.79
CA MET A 231 17.97 18.68 22.74
C MET A 231 17.77 17.49 21.78
N ALA A 232 17.10 16.42 22.24
CA ALA A 232 16.81 15.24 21.43
C ALA A 232 15.86 15.57 20.26
N GLN A 233 14.88 16.46 20.43
CA GLN A 233 13.99 16.83 19.32
C GLN A 233 14.69 17.72 18.30
N GLU A 234 15.43 18.73 18.75
CA GLU A 234 16.22 19.55 17.86
C GLU A 234 17.24 18.71 17.08
N ALA A 235 17.85 17.72 17.73
CA ALA A 235 18.78 16.83 17.06
C ALA A 235 18.11 15.93 16.01
N ILE A 236 16.87 15.46 16.25
CA ILE A 236 16.07 14.78 15.23
C ILE A 236 15.77 15.73 14.06
N ASN A 237 15.32 16.95 14.35
CA ASN A 237 15.02 17.96 13.32
C ASN A 237 16.26 18.25 12.46
N ASN A 238 17.42 18.43 13.12
CA ASN A 238 18.70 18.66 12.44
C ASN A 238 19.11 17.47 11.56
N ALA A 239 18.94 16.23 12.03
CA ALA A 239 19.23 15.04 11.22
C ALA A 239 18.33 14.97 9.96
N LEU A 240 17.03 15.28 10.11
CA LEU A 240 16.11 15.36 8.98
C LEU A 240 16.55 16.41 7.96
N ILE A 241 16.90 17.62 8.44
CA ILE A 241 17.35 18.74 7.62
C ILE A 241 18.67 18.42 6.91
N GLU A 242 19.65 17.88 7.62
CA GLU A 242 20.98 17.55 7.09
C GLU A 242 20.89 16.54 5.94
N HIS A 243 20.18 15.43 6.14
CA HIS A 243 20.06 14.41 5.11
C HIS A 243 19.22 14.88 3.91
N ALA A 244 18.18 15.67 4.14
CA ALA A 244 17.40 16.24 3.05
C ALA A 244 18.21 17.25 2.23
N LYS A 245 19.02 18.11 2.88
CA LYS A 245 19.94 19.04 2.20
C LYS A 245 21.05 18.31 1.44
N ALA A 246 21.44 17.10 1.87
CA ALA A 246 22.33 16.22 1.12
C ALA A 246 21.65 15.54 -0.10
N GLY A 247 20.38 15.87 -0.40
CA GLY A 247 19.63 15.33 -1.53
C GLY A 247 19.15 13.89 -1.35
N LYS A 248 19.17 13.37 -0.11
CA LYS A 248 18.68 12.03 0.22
C LYS A 248 17.15 12.02 0.31
N ALA A 249 16.54 10.91 -0.09
CA ALA A 249 15.14 10.63 0.23
C ALA A 249 15.05 10.17 1.70
N VAL A 250 14.50 11.01 2.57
CA VAL A 250 14.48 10.78 4.02
C VAL A 250 13.09 10.36 4.46
N VAL A 251 12.98 9.24 5.18
CA VAL A 251 11.75 8.84 5.87
C VAL A 251 11.93 9.01 7.37
N ARG A 252 11.03 9.75 7.99
CA ARG A 252 10.86 9.83 9.44
C ARG A 252 9.75 8.86 9.85
N LEU A 253 10.13 7.68 10.31
CA LEU A 253 9.19 6.64 10.71
C LEU A 253 8.77 6.85 12.18
N LYS A 254 7.47 7.07 12.40
CA LYS A 254 6.88 7.40 13.70
C LYS A 254 5.90 6.32 14.11
N GLY A 255 5.90 5.94 15.39
CA GLY A 255 4.88 5.03 15.94
C GLY A 255 3.49 5.67 15.89
N GLY A 256 2.47 4.87 15.56
CA GLY A 256 1.09 5.32 15.42
C GLY A 256 0.92 6.28 14.23
N ASP A 257 0.37 7.46 14.52
CA ASP A 257 0.15 8.53 13.55
C ASP A 257 1.08 9.72 13.83
N PRO A 258 1.69 10.37 12.82
CA PRO A 258 2.63 11.47 13.02
C PRO A 258 2.08 12.65 13.84
N PHE A 259 0.78 12.93 13.75
CA PHE A 259 0.14 14.11 14.32
C PHE A 259 -0.69 13.82 15.58
N VAL A 260 -0.84 12.56 15.97
CA VAL A 260 -1.48 12.19 17.24
C VAL A 260 -0.42 12.00 18.33
N PHE A 261 -0.12 13.08 19.06
CA PHE A 261 0.91 13.13 20.11
C PHE A 261 2.32 12.68 19.67
N GLY A 262 2.58 12.66 18.36
CA GLY A 262 3.85 12.24 17.77
C GLY A 262 4.85 13.38 17.54
N ARG A 263 4.47 14.65 17.80
CA ARG A 263 5.30 15.84 17.50
C ARG A 263 5.65 16.03 16.01
N GLY A 264 4.91 15.39 15.10
CA GLY A 264 5.18 15.49 13.66
C GLY A 264 5.05 16.92 13.11
N MET A 265 4.18 17.75 13.69
CA MET A 265 4.05 19.16 13.26
C MET A 265 5.30 19.98 13.59
N GLU A 266 5.94 19.77 14.74
CA GLU A 266 7.20 20.43 15.09
C GLU A 266 8.32 20.07 14.08
N GLU A 267 8.38 18.79 13.70
CA GLU A 267 9.32 18.29 12.68
C GLU A 267 9.00 18.92 11.30
N ALA A 268 7.73 19.02 10.92
CA ALA A 268 7.30 19.63 9.66
C ALA A 268 7.57 21.15 9.60
N GLU A 269 7.35 21.87 10.69
CA GLU A 269 7.65 23.31 10.82
C GLU A 269 9.13 23.59 10.68
N ALA A 270 9.99 22.78 11.33
CA ALA A 270 11.45 22.90 11.21
C ALA A 270 11.92 22.69 9.76
N LEU A 271 11.33 21.73 9.04
CA LEU A 271 11.63 21.49 7.63
C LEU A 271 11.14 22.63 6.73
N ALA A 272 9.95 23.16 7.00
CA ALA A 272 9.38 24.28 6.26
C ALA A 272 10.22 25.56 6.42
N ALA A 273 10.76 25.82 7.61
CA ALA A 273 11.66 26.93 7.87
C ALA A 273 12.94 26.89 7.01
N GLU A 274 13.36 25.69 6.61
CA GLU A 274 14.53 25.45 5.75
C GLU A 274 14.17 25.27 4.26
N GLY A 275 12.90 25.44 3.89
CA GLY A 275 12.41 25.28 2.51
C GLY A 275 12.44 23.84 2.00
N ILE A 276 12.46 22.84 2.90
CA ILE A 276 12.53 21.42 2.55
C ILE A 276 11.10 20.88 2.34
N PRO A 277 10.79 20.28 1.18
CA PRO A 277 9.50 19.64 0.95
C PRO A 277 9.23 18.53 1.96
N CYS A 278 8.10 18.61 2.65
CA CYS A 278 7.67 17.61 3.62
C CYS A 278 6.37 16.94 3.16
N THR A 279 6.37 15.62 3.07
CA THR A 279 5.17 14.81 2.82
C THR A 279 4.75 14.12 4.11
N VAL A 280 3.49 14.26 4.50
CA VAL A 280 2.95 13.54 5.66
C VAL A 280 2.11 12.36 5.18
N VAL A 281 2.43 11.17 5.69
CA VAL A 281 1.66 9.94 5.47
C VAL A 281 1.05 9.54 6.80
N PRO A 282 -0.29 9.64 6.95
CA PRO A 282 -0.99 9.22 8.16
C PRO A 282 -0.73 7.76 8.49
N GLY A 283 -0.80 7.44 9.78
CA GLY A 283 -0.69 6.08 10.29
C GLY A 283 -1.92 5.68 11.10
N ILE A 284 -2.04 4.38 11.37
CA ILE A 284 -3.10 3.88 12.22
C ILE A 284 -2.77 4.25 13.68
N SER A 285 -3.53 5.19 14.26
CA SER A 285 -3.28 5.67 15.63
C SER A 285 -3.60 4.60 16.67
N SER A 286 -2.69 4.42 17.64
CA SER A 286 -2.87 3.50 18.76
C SER A 286 -4.09 3.83 19.63
N SER A 287 -4.54 5.09 19.62
CA SER A 287 -5.74 5.51 20.36
C SER A 287 -7.04 4.83 19.92
N ILE A 288 -7.07 4.28 18.70
CA ILE A 288 -8.24 3.61 18.12
C ILE A 288 -7.97 2.13 17.88
N SER A 289 -6.83 1.82 17.27
CA SER A 289 -6.53 0.45 16.82
C SER A 289 -6.17 -0.50 17.95
N VAL A 290 -5.41 -0.04 18.95
CA VAL A 290 -5.00 -0.88 20.08
C VAL A 290 -6.20 -1.34 20.92
N PRO A 291 -7.16 -0.45 21.28
CA PRO A 291 -8.43 -0.88 21.87
C PRO A 291 -9.15 -1.92 21.01
N GLY A 292 -9.29 -1.66 19.71
CA GLY A 292 -9.97 -2.57 18.78
C GLY A 292 -9.33 -3.95 18.69
N ALA A 293 -7.99 -4.02 18.65
CA ALA A 293 -7.23 -5.27 18.66
C ALA A 293 -7.36 -6.04 19.98
N ALA A 294 -7.72 -5.37 21.07
CA ALA A 294 -8.02 -5.98 22.36
C ALA A 294 -9.53 -6.26 22.55
N GLY A 295 -10.33 -6.14 21.49
CA GLY A 295 -11.78 -6.36 21.48
C GLY A 295 -12.60 -5.19 22.04
N ILE A 296 -12.00 -4.02 22.29
CA ILE A 296 -12.65 -2.86 22.90
C ILE A 296 -12.94 -1.81 21.82
N PRO A 297 -14.20 -1.63 21.39
CA PRO A 297 -14.51 -0.56 20.45
C PRO A 297 -14.45 0.80 21.15
N VAL A 298 -13.88 1.83 20.52
CA VAL A 298 -13.83 3.18 21.13
C VAL A 298 -15.20 3.86 21.20
N THR A 299 -16.16 3.40 20.40
CA THR A 299 -17.57 3.82 20.46
C THR A 299 -18.48 2.61 20.34
N HIS A 300 -19.66 2.66 20.96
CA HIS A 300 -20.68 1.64 20.79
C HIS A 300 -22.07 2.28 20.96
N ARG A 301 -22.98 1.96 20.04
CA ARG A 301 -24.37 2.44 20.09
C ARG A 301 -25.01 2.12 21.44
N GLY A 302 -25.63 3.13 22.07
CA GLY A 302 -26.29 2.99 23.37
C GLY A 302 -25.35 2.98 24.58
N VAL A 303 -24.03 3.17 24.36
CA VAL A 303 -23.01 3.06 25.40
C VAL A 303 -22.10 4.29 25.39
N ALA A 304 -21.47 4.59 24.25
CA ALA A 304 -20.58 5.74 24.09
C ALA A 304 -20.87 6.43 22.74
N HIS A 305 -21.39 7.66 22.83
CA HIS A 305 -21.67 8.54 21.68
C HIS A 305 -20.53 9.54 21.39
N GLU A 306 -19.55 9.60 22.29
CA GLU A 306 -18.38 10.46 22.21
C GLU A 306 -17.15 9.63 22.64
N PHE A 307 -15.99 9.97 22.07
CA PHE A 307 -14.71 9.49 22.57
C PHE A 307 -13.70 10.63 22.56
N THR A 308 -12.81 10.64 23.54
CA THR A 308 -11.79 11.68 23.70
C THR A 308 -10.44 11.01 23.88
N VAL A 309 -9.42 11.52 23.19
CA VAL A 309 -8.03 11.06 23.34
C VAL A 309 -7.23 12.16 24.03
N VAL A 310 -6.51 11.79 25.09
CA VAL A 310 -5.67 12.73 25.87
C VAL A 310 -4.28 12.16 26.13
N SER A 311 -3.33 13.05 26.34
CA SER A 311 -2.00 12.70 26.83
C SER A 311 -1.98 12.74 28.36
N GLY A 312 -1.56 11.65 28.98
CA GLY A 312 -1.28 11.54 30.41
C GLY A 312 0.20 11.68 30.75
N HIS A 313 1.01 12.28 29.87
CA HIS A 313 2.46 12.40 30.04
C HIS A 313 2.85 13.18 31.32
N VAL A 314 2.01 14.14 31.72
CA VAL A 314 2.12 14.89 32.96
C VAL A 314 0.89 14.61 33.84
N ALA A 315 1.01 14.88 35.14
CA ALA A 315 -0.10 14.69 36.07
C ALA A 315 -1.21 15.73 35.83
N PRO A 316 -2.48 15.45 36.22
CA PRO A 316 -3.59 16.38 36.02
C PRO A 316 -3.43 17.76 36.63
N ASP A 317 -2.71 17.87 37.74
CA ASP A 317 -2.44 19.07 38.52
C ASP A 317 -1.13 19.79 38.11
N ASP A 318 -0.38 19.22 37.17
CA ASP A 318 0.84 19.83 36.64
C ASP A 318 0.50 21.06 35.79
N GLU A 319 1.20 22.17 36.00
CA GLU A 319 0.98 23.41 35.24
C GLU A 319 1.16 23.25 33.72
N ARG A 320 1.90 22.21 33.29
CA ARG A 320 2.09 21.87 31.86
C ARG A 320 0.92 21.08 31.28
N SER A 321 -0.02 20.60 32.12
CA SER A 321 -1.22 19.90 31.66
C SER A 321 -2.19 20.90 31.04
N LEU A 322 -2.33 20.84 29.72
CA LEU A 322 -3.31 21.66 28.98
C LEU A 322 -4.72 21.05 28.96
N ALA A 323 -4.88 19.82 29.45
CA ALA A 323 -6.18 19.13 29.44
C ALA A 323 -7.08 19.60 30.59
N ASP A 324 -8.34 19.91 30.27
CA ASP A 324 -9.36 20.20 31.28
C ASP A 324 -9.89 18.90 31.90
N TRP A 325 -9.19 18.40 32.91
CA TRP A 325 -9.55 17.18 33.62
C TRP A 325 -10.90 17.26 34.34
N THR A 326 -11.35 18.46 34.69
CA THR A 326 -12.67 18.67 35.31
C THR A 326 -13.78 18.42 34.29
N ALA A 327 -13.63 18.93 33.08
CA ALA A 327 -14.56 18.64 31.98
C ALA A 327 -14.53 17.15 31.60
N LEU A 328 -13.34 16.55 31.48
CA LEU A 328 -13.17 15.14 31.15
C LEU A 328 -13.84 14.20 32.17
N ALA A 329 -13.83 14.56 33.46
CA ALA A 329 -14.50 13.79 34.50
C ALA A 329 -16.04 13.77 34.36
N ARG A 330 -16.60 14.82 33.74
CA ARG A 330 -18.06 14.96 33.51
C ARG A 330 -18.53 14.28 32.23
N LEU A 331 -17.62 14.03 31.28
CA LEU A 331 -17.93 13.28 30.06
C LEU A 331 -18.29 11.84 30.40
N ARG A 332 -19.25 11.28 29.66
CA ARG A 332 -19.77 9.92 29.88
C ARG A 332 -19.30 8.93 28.81
N GLY A 333 -18.74 9.42 27.72
CA GLY A 333 -18.19 8.57 26.66
C GLY A 333 -16.86 7.90 27.03
N THR A 334 -16.17 7.44 26.00
CA THR A 334 -14.89 6.73 26.13
C THR A 334 -13.74 7.72 26.26
N LEU A 335 -12.92 7.57 27.29
CA LEU A 335 -11.67 8.33 27.44
C LEU A 335 -10.49 7.41 27.15
N VAL A 336 -9.69 7.74 26.15
CA VAL A 336 -8.44 7.06 25.83
C VAL A 336 -7.28 7.93 26.29
N VAL A 337 -6.43 7.39 27.18
CA VAL A 337 -5.25 8.07 27.70
C VAL A 337 -4.01 7.41 27.11
N LEU A 338 -3.22 8.21 26.38
CA LEU A 338 -1.90 7.81 25.90
C LEU A 338 -0.82 8.32 26.85
N MET A 339 0.32 7.61 26.93
CA MET A 339 1.47 8.01 27.76
C MET A 339 1.12 8.20 29.25
N GLY A 340 0.07 7.54 29.74
CA GLY A 340 -0.49 7.79 31.09
C GLY A 340 -0.15 6.76 32.15
N VAL A 341 0.62 5.69 31.85
CA VAL A 341 0.84 4.56 32.77
C VAL A 341 1.36 5.04 34.13
N ASP A 342 2.39 5.87 34.15
CA ASP A 342 3.00 6.36 35.40
C ASP A 342 2.09 7.31 36.19
N LYS A 343 1.07 7.89 35.54
CA LYS A 343 0.17 8.92 36.12
C LYS A 343 -1.26 8.43 36.29
N ILE A 344 -1.54 7.17 35.98
CA ILE A 344 -2.91 6.64 35.96
C ILE A 344 -3.60 6.73 37.33
N GLY A 345 -2.86 6.57 38.42
CA GLY A 345 -3.40 6.73 39.77
C GLY A 345 -3.91 8.14 40.04
N ALA A 346 -3.12 9.16 39.69
CA ALA A 346 -3.52 10.56 39.83
C ALA A 346 -4.68 10.91 38.88
N ILE A 347 -4.62 10.43 37.64
CA ILE A 347 -5.69 10.60 36.65
C ILE A 347 -7.01 10.01 37.17
N ALA A 348 -6.99 8.78 37.70
CA ALA A 348 -8.18 8.12 38.22
C ALA A 348 -8.78 8.87 39.42
N GLN A 349 -7.94 9.33 40.36
CA GLN A 349 -8.39 10.14 41.49
C GLN A 349 -9.06 11.43 41.04
N THR A 350 -8.48 12.15 40.07
CA THR A 350 -9.06 13.38 39.54
C THR A 350 -10.40 13.13 38.84
N LEU A 351 -10.52 12.05 38.05
CA LEU A 351 -11.78 11.70 37.40
C LEU A 351 -12.88 11.34 38.40
N ILE A 352 -12.55 10.59 39.46
CA ILE A 352 -13.49 10.26 40.54
C ILE A 352 -13.91 11.52 41.29
N ALA A 353 -12.96 12.38 41.67
CA ALA A 353 -13.25 13.64 42.36
C ALA A 353 -14.13 14.57 41.52
N GLY A 354 -13.99 14.54 40.18
CA GLY A 354 -14.82 15.27 39.24
C GLY A 354 -16.19 14.66 38.96
N GLY A 355 -16.53 13.52 39.58
CA GLY A 355 -17.87 12.92 39.56
C GLY A 355 -18.04 11.65 38.75
N ARG A 356 -16.96 11.06 38.22
CA ARG A 356 -17.02 9.77 37.51
C ARG A 356 -17.16 8.61 38.50
N ASP A 357 -17.98 7.60 38.17
CA ASP A 357 -18.22 6.46 39.06
C ASP A 357 -16.89 5.70 39.31
N PRO A 358 -16.47 5.46 40.56
CA PRO A 358 -15.28 4.68 40.86
C PRO A 358 -15.28 3.26 40.27
N ARG A 359 -16.46 2.73 39.93
CA ARG A 359 -16.63 1.43 39.29
C ARG A 359 -16.51 1.47 37.77
N THR A 360 -16.37 2.65 37.15
CA THR A 360 -16.20 2.77 35.70
C THR A 360 -15.04 1.88 35.23
N PRO A 361 -15.28 0.98 34.26
CA PRO A 361 -14.27 0.06 33.76
C PRO A 361 -13.06 0.78 33.15
N VAL A 362 -11.88 0.20 33.37
CA VAL A 362 -10.60 0.63 32.80
C VAL A 362 -9.93 -0.59 32.17
N ALA A 363 -9.40 -0.46 30.95
CA ALA A 363 -8.49 -1.44 30.36
C ALA A 363 -7.16 -0.78 30.03
N LEU A 364 -6.06 -1.47 30.31
CA LEU A 364 -4.73 -1.12 29.85
C LEU A 364 -4.29 -2.17 28.84
N VAL A 365 -4.00 -1.74 27.62
CA VAL A 365 -3.50 -2.59 26.56
C VAL A 365 -2.04 -2.24 26.30
N GLN A 366 -1.15 -3.07 26.82
CA GLN A 366 0.31 -2.95 26.71
C GLN A 366 0.80 -3.66 25.44
N GLU A 367 1.83 -3.10 24.80
CA GLU A 367 2.44 -3.65 23.56
C GLU A 367 1.40 -3.99 22.48
N GLY A 368 0.40 -3.11 22.32
CA GLY A 368 -0.77 -3.34 21.48
C GLY A 368 -0.42 -3.74 20.05
N THR A 369 -1.19 -4.66 19.47
CA THR A 369 -1.04 -5.26 18.13
C THR A 369 0.21 -6.12 17.92
N THR A 370 1.17 -6.12 18.85
CA THR A 370 2.34 -7.00 18.75
C THR A 370 2.03 -8.40 19.30
N ALA A 371 2.92 -9.37 19.04
CA ALA A 371 2.87 -10.68 19.67
C ALA A 371 2.98 -10.64 21.21
N ALA A 372 3.49 -9.54 21.78
CA ALA A 372 3.59 -9.33 23.22
C ALA A 372 2.38 -8.60 23.82
N GLN A 373 1.30 -8.39 23.06
CA GLN A 373 0.11 -7.67 23.52
C GLN A 373 -0.43 -8.27 24.81
N ARG A 374 -0.66 -7.42 25.82
CA ARG A 374 -1.27 -7.80 27.09
C ARG A 374 -2.37 -6.82 27.49
N ARG A 375 -3.55 -7.37 27.81
CA ARG A 375 -4.68 -6.62 28.37
C ARG A 375 -4.77 -6.81 29.87
N VAL A 376 -4.91 -5.71 30.61
CA VAL A 376 -5.14 -5.68 32.06
C VAL A 376 -6.38 -4.85 32.33
N ASP A 377 -7.39 -5.48 32.92
CA ASP A 377 -8.66 -4.81 33.25
C ASP A 377 -8.71 -4.42 34.74
N ALA A 378 -9.30 -3.28 35.02
CA ALA A 378 -9.47 -2.69 36.34
C ALA A 378 -10.73 -1.81 36.37
N THR A 379 -10.93 -1.09 37.47
CA THR A 379 -11.86 0.05 37.55
C THR A 379 -11.10 1.31 37.92
N LEU A 380 -11.73 2.47 37.81
CA LEU A 380 -11.14 3.73 38.29
C LEU A 380 -10.68 3.63 39.76
N ALA A 381 -11.41 2.90 40.62
CA ALA A 381 -11.04 2.70 42.01
C ALA A 381 -9.78 1.83 42.20
N THR A 382 -9.54 0.85 41.33
CA THR A 382 -8.50 -0.18 41.54
C THR A 382 -7.27 -0.02 40.64
N VAL A 383 -7.35 0.79 39.58
CA VAL A 383 -6.33 0.86 38.53
C VAL A 383 -4.93 1.20 39.06
N ALA A 384 -4.83 2.09 40.05
CA ALA A 384 -3.55 2.50 40.63
C ALA A 384 -2.78 1.31 41.25
N GLN A 385 -3.49 0.45 41.97
CA GLN A 385 -2.90 -0.76 42.59
C GLN A 385 -2.67 -1.85 41.54
N THR A 386 -3.62 -1.99 40.62
CA THR A 386 -3.58 -3.02 39.57
C THR A 386 -2.35 -2.85 38.67
N VAL A 387 -2.04 -1.62 38.24
CA VAL A 387 -0.85 -1.35 37.40
C VAL A 387 0.46 -1.75 38.08
N ILE A 388 0.56 -1.57 39.40
CA ILE A 388 1.73 -1.96 40.19
C ILE A 388 1.79 -3.48 40.34
N ALA A 389 0.68 -4.10 40.76
CA ALA A 389 0.59 -5.54 40.99
C ALA A 389 0.89 -6.33 39.69
N GLU A 390 0.35 -5.86 38.58
CA GLU A 390 0.52 -6.45 37.25
C GLU A 390 1.80 -5.99 36.55
N SER A 391 2.61 -5.12 37.17
CA SER A 391 3.85 -4.58 36.58
C SER A 391 3.65 -4.04 35.16
N VAL A 392 2.57 -3.30 34.90
CA VAL A 392 2.29 -2.73 33.57
C VAL A 392 3.37 -1.71 33.22
N ARG A 393 3.93 -1.80 32.01
CA ARG A 393 4.98 -0.90 31.51
C ARG A 393 4.55 -0.21 30.23
N PRO A 394 5.06 1.01 29.95
CA PRO A 394 4.93 1.61 28.63
C PRO A 394 5.64 0.77 27.55
N PRO A 395 5.16 0.79 26.29
CA PRO A 395 3.96 1.49 25.82
C PRO A 395 2.66 0.77 26.18
N ALA A 396 1.66 1.52 26.66
CA ALA A 396 0.31 1.03 26.87
C ALA A 396 -0.75 2.10 26.57
N VAL A 397 -1.86 1.68 25.99
CA VAL A 397 -3.05 2.50 25.77
C VAL A 397 -4.07 2.21 26.87
N ILE A 398 -4.54 3.25 27.53
CA ILE A 398 -5.51 3.13 28.63
C ILE A 398 -6.86 3.57 28.12
N VAL A 399 -7.88 2.73 28.27
CA VAL A 399 -9.26 2.98 27.86
C VAL A 399 -10.13 3.03 29.11
N ILE A 400 -10.92 4.08 29.27
CA ILE A 400 -11.80 4.27 30.44
C ILE A 400 -13.22 4.54 29.97
N GLY A 401 -14.13 3.64 30.31
CA GLY A 401 -15.55 3.75 30.00
C GLY A 401 -16.23 2.40 29.82
N GLU A 402 -17.54 2.42 29.73
CA GLU A 402 -18.39 1.22 29.65
C GLU A 402 -18.08 0.33 28.44
N VAL A 403 -17.47 0.86 27.38
CA VAL A 403 -17.06 0.08 26.20
C VAL A 403 -16.08 -1.06 26.51
N VAL A 404 -15.31 -0.95 27.60
CA VAL A 404 -14.38 -2.00 28.06
C VAL A 404 -15.12 -3.28 28.42
N ALA A 405 -16.33 -3.16 28.99
CA ALA A 405 -17.15 -4.29 29.45
C ALA A 405 -17.94 -4.98 28.33
N ILE A 406 -18.02 -4.36 27.14
CA ILE A 406 -18.76 -4.92 25.99
C ILE A 406 -17.85 -5.79 25.12
N GLY A 407 -16.55 -5.49 25.14
CA GLY A 407 -15.58 -6.21 24.34
C GLY A 407 -15.53 -7.69 24.72
N THR A 408 -15.76 -8.56 23.74
CA THR A 408 -15.39 -9.98 23.87
C THR A 408 -13.87 -10.07 23.73
N PRO A 409 -13.13 -10.78 24.59
CA PRO A 409 -11.71 -11.01 24.38
C PRO A 409 -11.49 -11.62 22.99
N PRO A 410 -10.44 -11.22 22.24
CA PRO A 410 -10.10 -11.89 20.99
C PRO A 410 -9.88 -13.39 21.25
N ALA A 411 -10.37 -14.23 20.33
CA ALA A 411 -10.31 -15.69 20.41
C ALA A 411 -8.89 -16.24 20.27
#